data_AF-A0A925JYK9-F1
#
_entry.id   AF-A0A925JYK9-F1
#
_cell.length_a   1.000
_cell.length_b   1.000
_cell.length_c   1.000
_cell.angle_alpha   90.00
_cell.angle_beta   90.00
_cell.angle_gamma   90.00
#
_symmetry.space_group_name_H-M   'P 1'
#
loop_
_entity.id
_entity.type
_entity.pdbx_description
1 polymer ?
#
loop_
_entity_poly.entity_id
_entity_poly.type
_entity_poly.pdbx_seq_one_letter_code
_entity_poly.pdbx_strand_id
1 'polypeptide(L)'
;MQKRKFYILAHNPNTLREAEEFLKAGANALEPDICFDAETADRFFVSHGTFGSNPFTHEHSLVNYLQGLERMITDTGNGYNLALIAFDIKTPAFDINEFVGIVFNNFSSHPACSGVAILITVSSLSDIGFLNAYDGTRENVAVGVDEEKSAADVEAGFKRGAQKQFTYANGSIVTIIKFGLFKSIMRAKALQARSGGDGFKLVYTWVLARELPIRSYLDLHIDGIIVDVGTVPHLLEILNDEHFLPVYELARNGYNPFAQTPPPTYLLTIKTRDANFAGTDVPVRFTLQGAAGVLETILDANFRGVMEQGDEDYLTLEGEDIGGIISLTIAAQGSGLNPGWLPESISLESSLLPAPLIFQYGPDEWLKLGHPITKTPT
;
A
#
# COMPACT_ATOMS: atom_id res chain seq x y z
N MET A 1 -15.02 10.05 11.76
CA MET A 1 -14.09 8.99 11.35
C MET A 1 -12.65 9.45 11.53
N GLN A 2 -11.78 8.58 12.06
CA GLN A 2 -10.33 8.81 12.12
C GLN A 2 -9.74 8.64 10.71
N LYS A 3 -8.88 9.57 10.28
CA LYS A 3 -8.26 9.51 8.95
C LYS A 3 -7.21 8.40 8.88
N ARG A 4 -7.07 7.76 7.71
CA ARG A 4 -6.04 6.78 7.43
C ARG A 4 -4.67 7.45 7.44
N LYS A 5 -3.74 6.88 8.20
CA LYS A 5 -2.35 7.32 8.19
C LYS A 5 -1.71 6.92 6.86
N PHE A 6 -1.03 7.88 6.23
CA PHE A 6 -0.45 7.72 4.92
C PHE A 6 1.06 7.99 4.91
N TYR A 7 1.79 7.25 4.09
CA TYR A 7 3.23 7.37 3.93
C TYR A 7 3.56 7.81 2.49
N ILE A 8 4.25 8.94 2.37
CA ILE A 8 4.97 9.35 1.17
C ILE A 8 6.41 8.87 1.36
N LEU A 9 6.76 7.78 0.69
CA LEU A 9 8.07 7.16 0.78
C LEU A 9 8.99 7.79 -0.26
N ALA A 10 10.15 8.24 0.19
CA ALA A 10 11.21 8.71 -0.69
C ALA A 10 11.87 7.53 -1.40
N HIS A 11 11.88 7.56 -2.73
CA HIS A 11 12.54 6.56 -3.58
C HIS A 11 14.07 6.66 -3.47
N ASN A 12 14.72 5.62 -2.96
CA ASN A 12 16.18 5.43 -2.92
C ASN A 12 17.02 6.63 -2.40
N PRO A 13 16.68 7.29 -1.26
CA PRO A 13 17.49 8.36 -0.66
C PRO A 13 18.77 7.81 -0.04
N ASN A 14 19.72 7.39 -0.86
CA ASN A 14 20.91 6.64 -0.46
C ASN A 14 22.01 7.50 0.18
N THR A 15 21.83 8.81 0.23
CA THR A 15 22.71 9.75 0.93
C THR A 15 21.92 10.61 1.92
N LEU A 16 22.61 11.14 2.93
CA LEU A 16 21.99 12.08 3.88
C LEU A 16 21.45 13.34 3.20
N ARG A 17 22.11 13.79 2.12
CA ARG A 17 21.65 14.93 1.33
C ARG A 17 20.32 14.62 0.65
N GLU A 18 20.20 13.48 -0.02
CA GLU A 18 18.96 13.07 -0.67
C GLU A 18 17.83 12.88 0.36
N ALA A 19 18.11 12.22 1.48
CA ALA A 19 17.14 12.08 2.57
C ALA A 19 16.64 13.45 3.07
N GLU A 20 17.54 14.43 3.23
CA GLU A 20 17.17 15.79 3.62
C GLU A 20 16.31 16.49 2.56
N GLU A 21 16.64 16.34 1.27
CA GLU A 21 15.86 16.91 0.16
C GLU A 21 14.41 16.39 0.16
N PHE A 22 14.23 15.09 0.37
CA PHE A 22 12.90 14.48 0.48
C PHE A 22 12.13 14.94 1.72
N LEU A 23 12.77 14.98 2.89
CA LEU A 23 12.14 15.44 4.13
C LEU A 23 11.74 16.93 4.04
N LYS A 24 12.58 17.77 3.40
CA LYS A 24 12.25 19.17 3.09
C LYS A 24 11.07 19.28 2.13
N ALA A 25 10.98 18.40 1.14
CA ALA A 25 9.85 18.37 0.20
C ALA A 25 8.54 17.91 0.86
N GLY A 26 8.60 17.29 2.04
CA GLY A 26 7.45 16.85 2.83
C GLY A 26 7.18 15.35 2.80
N ALA A 27 8.13 14.55 2.30
CA ALA A 27 8.08 13.10 2.47
C ALA A 27 8.14 12.76 3.97
N ASN A 28 7.43 11.72 4.39
CA ASN A 28 7.41 11.28 5.79
C ASN A 28 7.91 9.85 5.98
N ALA A 29 8.44 9.24 4.93
CA ALA A 29 9.10 7.96 4.99
C ALA A 29 10.29 7.91 4.01
N LEU A 30 11.27 7.08 4.31
CA LEU A 30 12.49 6.90 3.49
C LEU A 30 12.63 5.45 3.07
N GLU A 31 13.08 5.20 1.84
CA GLU A 31 13.36 3.85 1.34
C GLU A 31 14.81 3.71 0.84
N PRO A 32 15.81 3.69 1.73
CA PRO A 32 17.21 3.54 1.31
C PRO A 32 17.53 2.09 0.90
N ASP A 33 18.34 1.93 -0.15
CA ASP A 33 18.87 0.64 -0.59
C ASP A 33 19.99 0.18 0.33
N ILE A 34 19.99 -1.10 0.70
CA ILE A 34 21.00 -1.70 1.56
C ILE A 34 21.72 -2.85 0.84
N CYS A 35 23.04 -2.73 0.78
CA CYS A 35 23.94 -3.82 0.40
C CYS A 35 24.71 -4.33 1.62
N PHE A 36 24.90 -5.64 1.67
CA PHE A 36 25.75 -6.36 2.60
C PHE A 36 27.03 -6.88 1.93
N ASP A 37 28.17 -6.73 2.61
CA ASP A 37 29.47 -7.28 2.24
C ASP A 37 30.23 -7.79 3.48
N ALA A 38 30.32 -9.11 3.62
CA ALA A 38 30.95 -9.78 4.75
C ALA A 38 32.47 -9.56 4.86
N GLU A 39 33.13 -9.14 3.77
CA GLU A 39 34.60 -8.98 3.72
C GLU A 39 35.05 -7.60 4.23
N THR A 40 34.11 -6.70 4.47
CA THR A 40 34.39 -5.34 4.94
C THR A 40 34.16 -5.19 6.45
N ALA A 41 34.80 -4.19 7.05
CA ALA A 41 34.62 -3.90 8.48
C ALA A 41 33.20 -3.40 8.81
N ASP A 42 32.62 -2.52 7.99
CA ASP A 42 31.31 -1.89 8.24
C ASP A 42 30.11 -2.78 7.82
N ARG A 43 30.35 -3.85 7.05
CA ARG A 43 29.42 -4.91 6.58
C ARG A 43 28.15 -4.49 5.86
N PHE A 44 27.56 -3.33 6.14
CA PHE A 44 26.31 -2.82 5.61
C PHE A 44 26.52 -1.42 5.04
N PHE A 45 26.08 -1.22 3.80
CA PHE A 45 26.26 0.02 3.04
C PHE A 45 24.93 0.50 2.46
N VAL A 46 24.73 1.81 2.48
CA VAL A 46 23.57 2.44 1.84
C VAL A 46 23.88 2.64 0.35
N SER A 47 23.46 1.68 -0.45
CA SER A 47 23.81 1.55 -1.86
C SER A 47 22.90 0.56 -2.57
N HIS A 48 22.62 0.84 -3.85
CA HIS A 48 21.92 -0.08 -4.75
C HIS A 48 22.84 -1.22 -5.27
N GLY A 49 24.17 -1.13 -5.09
CA GLY A 49 25.12 -2.17 -5.51
C GLY A 49 25.31 -2.32 -7.02
N THR A 50 24.75 -1.40 -7.82
CA THR A 50 24.88 -1.36 -9.29
C THR A 50 25.84 -0.26 -9.72
N PHE A 51 26.24 -0.25 -11.00
CA PHE A 51 27.12 0.78 -11.53
C PHE A 51 26.52 2.18 -11.34
N GLY A 52 27.29 3.09 -10.73
CA GLY A 52 26.85 4.45 -10.41
C GLY A 52 26.25 4.63 -9.02
N SER A 53 26.07 3.55 -8.25
CA SER A 53 25.67 3.62 -6.84
C SER A 53 26.85 3.94 -5.90
N ASN A 54 26.54 4.27 -4.65
CA ASN A 54 27.54 4.57 -3.63
C ASN A 54 28.53 3.39 -3.44
N PRO A 55 29.84 3.67 -3.35
CA PRO A 55 30.83 2.63 -3.10
C PRO A 55 30.77 2.11 -1.67
N PHE A 56 31.24 0.87 -1.46
CA PHE A 56 31.28 0.22 -0.15
C PHE A 56 32.46 0.78 0.68
N THR A 57 32.24 1.97 1.23
CA THR A 57 33.22 2.70 2.05
C THR A 57 32.59 3.09 3.37
N HIS A 58 33.42 3.39 4.38
CA HIS A 58 32.95 3.81 5.69
C HIS A 58 31.97 4.99 5.62
N GLU A 59 32.22 5.97 4.74
CA GLU A 59 31.35 7.14 4.53
C GLU A 59 29.91 6.75 4.17
N HIS A 60 29.74 5.68 3.38
CA HIS A 60 28.45 5.17 2.95
C HIS A 60 27.95 3.98 3.78
N SER A 61 28.55 3.74 4.95
CA SER A 61 28.07 2.70 5.86
C SER A 61 26.68 3.02 6.39
N LEU A 62 25.89 1.97 6.66
CA LEU A 62 24.58 2.09 7.30
C LEU A 62 24.68 2.86 8.62
N VAL A 63 25.71 2.61 9.42
CA VAL A 63 25.92 3.28 10.71
C VAL A 63 26.06 4.80 10.54
N ASN A 64 26.88 5.26 9.59
CA ASN A 64 27.05 6.69 9.36
C ASN A 64 25.78 7.35 8.84
N TYR A 65 25.04 6.66 7.97
CA TYR A 65 23.74 7.12 7.49
C TYR A 65 22.72 7.24 8.64
N LEU A 66 22.57 6.22 9.47
CA LEU A 66 21.65 6.21 10.62
C LEU A 66 21.97 7.31 11.63
N GLN A 67 23.24 7.47 12.01
CA GLN A 67 23.65 8.52 12.94
C GLN A 67 23.47 9.92 12.35
N GLY A 68 23.62 10.06 11.03
CA GLY A 68 23.33 11.31 10.32
C GLY A 68 21.84 11.64 10.33
N LEU A 69 20.98 10.65 10.08
CA LEU A 69 19.53 10.81 10.20
C LEU A 69 19.13 11.14 11.64
N GLU A 70 19.70 10.48 12.65
CA GLU A 70 19.43 10.80 14.05
C GLU A 70 19.73 12.28 14.34
N ARG A 71 20.91 12.79 13.93
CA ARG A 71 21.25 14.20 14.08
C ARG A 71 20.26 15.13 13.37
N MET A 72 19.82 14.74 12.17
CA MET A 72 18.88 15.52 11.37
C MET A 72 17.48 15.61 12.00
N ILE A 73 16.99 14.50 12.57
CA ILE A 73 15.67 14.43 13.23
C ILE A 73 15.70 15.07 14.62
N THR A 74 16.82 14.98 15.34
CA THR A 74 16.97 15.57 16.67
C THR A 74 17.16 17.08 16.66
N ASP A 75 17.63 17.65 15.55
CA ASP A 75 17.65 19.09 15.36
C ASP A 75 16.24 19.63 15.14
N THR A 76 15.63 20.11 16.23
CA THR A 76 14.27 20.68 16.23
C THR A 76 14.10 21.88 15.30
N GLY A 77 15.20 22.54 14.88
CA GLY A 77 15.15 23.62 13.89
C GLY A 77 14.69 23.15 12.51
N ASN A 78 14.85 21.87 12.19
CA ASN A 78 14.44 21.29 10.91
C ASN A 78 12.93 21.02 10.84
N GLY A 79 12.33 20.54 11.93
CA GLY A 79 10.89 20.23 11.98
C GLY A 79 10.45 19.08 11.07
N TYR A 80 11.37 18.22 10.61
CA TYR A 80 11.07 17.12 9.70
C TYR A 80 10.16 16.06 10.34
N ASN A 81 9.25 15.51 9.54
CA ASN A 81 8.31 14.46 9.97
C ASN A 81 8.75 13.10 9.42
N LEU A 82 9.72 12.44 10.05
CA LEU A 82 10.08 11.06 9.68
C LEU A 82 9.24 10.07 10.49
N ALA A 83 8.40 9.27 9.83
CA ALA A 83 7.49 8.31 10.46
C ALA A 83 7.86 6.84 10.19
N LEU A 84 8.54 6.55 9.09
CA LEU A 84 8.91 5.19 8.66
C LEU A 84 10.25 5.21 7.90
N ILE A 85 11.07 4.18 8.10
CA ILE A 85 12.19 3.85 7.20
C ILE A 85 11.97 2.44 6.68
N ALA A 86 11.92 2.26 5.36
CA ALA A 86 11.79 0.98 4.67
C ALA A 86 13.14 0.62 4.03
N PHE A 87 13.92 -0.27 4.63
CA PHE A 87 15.20 -0.69 4.09
C PHE A 87 15.01 -1.72 2.97
N ASP A 88 15.33 -1.35 1.73
CA ASP A 88 15.31 -2.29 0.59
C ASP A 88 16.62 -3.08 0.53
N ILE A 89 16.51 -4.34 0.93
CA ILE A 89 17.66 -5.24 1.02
C ILE A 89 17.97 -5.83 -0.35
N LYS A 90 19.07 -5.38 -0.96
CA LYS A 90 19.56 -5.89 -2.25
C LYS A 90 20.33 -7.20 -2.13
N THR A 91 20.96 -7.46 -0.99
CA THR A 91 21.72 -8.69 -0.72
C THR A 91 21.36 -9.31 0.64
N PRO A 92 20.30 -10.15 0.72
CA PRO A 92 19.80 -10.74 1.96
C PRO A 92 20.65 -11.92 2.47
N ALA A 93 21.96 -11.73 2.59
CA ALA A 93 22.95 -12.75 2.96
C ALA A 93 23.52 -12.55 4.38
N PHE A 94 22.68 -12.13 5.33
CA PHE A 94 23.04 -11.83 6.71
C PHE A 94 21.92 -12.20 7.69
N ASP A 95 22.19 -12.12 8.99
CA ASP A 95 21.16 -12.30 10.02
C ASP A 95 20.33 -11.01 10.16
N ILE A 96 19.04 -11.08 9.81
CA ILE A 96 18.12 -9.96 9.91
C ILE A 96 18.01 -9.39 11.33
N ASN A 97 18.17 -10.22 12.37
CA ASN A 97 18.10 -9.78 13.76
C ASN A 97 19.36 -8.98 14.17
N GLU A 98 20.53 -9.33 13.61
CA GLU A 98 21.75 -8.52 13.73
C GLU A 98 21.54 -7.14 13.11
N PHE A 99 20.99 -7.09 11.91
CA PHE A 99 20.67 -5.84 11.20
C PHE A 99 19.70 -4.95 11.99
N VAL A 100 18.59 -5.53 12.50
CA VAL A 100 17.64 -4.82 13.37
C VAL A 100 18.32 -4.28 14.62
N GLY A 101 19.26 -5.04 15.20
CA GLY A 101 20.09 -4.60 16.32
C GLY A 101 20.94 -3.36 15.98
N ILE A 102 21.58 -3.36 14.81
CA ILE A 102 22.39 -2.23 14.33
C ILE A 102 21.53 -0.98 14.13
N VAL A 103 20.36 -1.11 13.50
CA VAL A 103 19.40 -0.01 13.30
C VAL A 103 18.98 0.58 14.64
N PHE A 104 18.64 -0.27 15.60
CA PHE A 104 18.24 0.21 16.92
C PHE A 104 19.37 0.95 17.65
N ASN A 105 20.56 0.37 17.69
CA ASN A 105 21.69 0.92 18.43
C ASN A 105 22.20 2.25 17.87
N ASN A 106 21.96 2.53 16.59
CA ASN A 106 22.49 3.73 15.90
C ASN A 106 21.42 4.75 15.48
N PHE A 107 20.15 4.48 15.78
CA PHE A 107 19.06 5.40 15.46
C PHE A 107 17.87 5.26 16.43
N SER A 108 17.21 4.10 16.47
CA SER A 108 15.92 3.97 17.18
C SER A 108 16.04 4.00 18.71
N SER A 109 17.23 3.83 19.27
CA SER A 109 17.46 3.97 20.72
C SER A 109 17.39 5.42 21.20
N HIS A 110 17.55 6.40 20.30
CA HIS A 110 17.41 7.81 20.64
C HIS A 110 15.91 8.16 20.86
N PRO A 111 15.53 8.85 21.95
CA PRO A 111 14.12 9.13 22.27
C PRO A 111 13.34 9.86 21.17
N ALA A 112 14.00 10.74 20.42
CA ALA A 112 13.38 11.46 19.30
C ALA A 112 13.12 10.56 18.07
N CYS A 113 13.77 9.41 17.97
CA CYS A 113 13.70 8.51 16.81
C CYS A 113 12.99 7.18 17.14
N SER A 114 12.74 6.90 18.42
CA SER A 114 12.19 5.62 18.88
C SER A 114 10.78 5.32 18.36
N GLY A 115 10.03 6.34 17.97
CA GLY A 115 8.70 6.22 17.37
C GLY A 115 8.71 6.06 15.85
N VAL A 116 9.86 6.11 15.18
CA VAL A 116 9.96 5.84 13.74
C VAL A 116 9.79 4.33 13.51
N ALA A 117 8.83 3.96 12.68
CA ALA A 117 8.63 2.57 12.29
C ALA A 117 9.75 2.09 11.37
N ILE A 118 10.11 0.81 11.46
CA ILE A 118 11.13 0.21 10.60
C ILE A 118 10.51 -0.91 9.79
N LEU A 119 10.73 -0.88 8.48
CA LEU A 119 10.32 -1.93 7.56
C LEU A 119 11.59 -2.47 6.88
N ILE A 120 11.68 -3.78 6.73
CA ILE A 120 12.78 -4.45 6.00
C ILE A 120 12.17 -5.19 4.83
N THR A 121 12.59 -4.87 3.61
CA THR A 121 12.00 -5.43 2.40
C THR A 121 12.99 -6.21 1.56
N VAL A 122 12.47 -7.15 0.79
CA VAL A 122 13.16 -7.79 -0.35
C VAL A 122 12.23 -7.78 -1.55
N SER A 123 12.77 -7.87 -2.75
CA SER A 123 11.97 -7.81 -3.99
C SER A 123 11.29 -9.12 -4.36
N SER A 124 11.76 -10.25 -3.85
CA SER A 124 11.37 -11.58 -4.33
C SER A 124 10.87 -12.49 -3.23
N LEU A 125 9.82 -13.27 -3.53
CA LEU A 125 9.31 -14.33 -2.68
C LEU A 125 10.36 -15.42 -2.41
N SER A 126 11.38 -15.56 -3.28
CA SER A 126 12.50 -16.48 -3.05
C SER A 126 13.23 -16.21 -1.75
N ASP A 127 13.27 -14.94 -1.32
CA ASP A 127 14.03 -14.48 -0.15
C ASP A 127 13.14 -14.37 1.10
N ILE A 128 11.88 -14.83 1.04
CA ILE A 128 10.97 -14.77 2.19
C ILE A 128 11.49 -15.57 3.40
N GLY A 129 12.36 -16.55 3.19
CA GLY A 129 13.04 -17.26 4.27
C GLY A 129 13.90 -16.35 5.14
N PHE A 130 14.58 -15.37 4.53
CA PHE A 130 15.36 -14.35 5.24
C PHE A 130 14.44 -13.44 6.07
N LEU A 131 13.31 -13.01 5.51
CA LEU A 131 12.33 -12.18 6.23
C LEU A 131 11.65 -12.92 7.38
N ASN A 132 11.26 -14.18 7.17
CA ASN A 132 10.66 -15.04 8.19
C ASN A 132 11.64 -15.41 9.32
N ALA A 133 12.94 -15.15 9.16
CA ALA A 133 13.92 -15.32 10.22
C ALA A 133 13.90 -14.18 11.25
N TYR A 134 13.14 -13.11 11.00
CA TYR A 134 12.97 -12.04 11.98
C TYR A 134 12.19 -12.53 13.19
N ASP A 135 12.77 -12.38 14.39
CA ASP A 135 12.24 -12.96 15.62
C ASP A 135 11.03 -12.21 16.21
N GLY A 136 10.66 -11.06 15.64
CA GLY A 136 9.53 -10.25 16.10
C GLY A 136 9.76 -9.59 17.46
N THR A 137 11.02 -9.41 17.90
CA THR A 137 11.36 -8.83 19.21
C THR A 137 11.00 -7.36 19.38
N ARG A 138 10.69 -6.64 18.30
CA ARG A 138 10.39 -5.20 18.33
C ARG A 138 9.05 -4.91 17.67
N GLU A 139 8.13 -4.35 18.44
CA GLU A 139 6.75 -4.11 17.99
C GLU A 139 6.63 -3.11 16.83
N ASN A 140 7.62 -2.22 16.65
CA ASN A 140 7.67 -1.21 15.59
C ASN A 140 8.51 -1.63 14.37
N VAL A 141 8.81 -2.92 14.23
CA VAL A 141 9.53 -3.48 13.09
C VAL A 141 8.60 -4.43 12.33
N ALA A 142 8.57 -4.32 11.01
CA ALA A 142 7.93 -5.30 10.14
C ALA A 142 8.87 -5.74 9.02
N VAL A 143 8.48 -6.81 8.33
CA VAL A 143 9.14 -7.30 7.13
C VAL A 143 8.19 -7.23 5.93
N GLY A 144 8.69 -7.15 4.70
CA GLY A 144 7.81 -6.99 3.55
C GLY A 144 8.40 -7.55 2.27
N VAL A 145 7.53 -7.98 1.36
CA VAL A 145 7.94 -8.24 -0.03
C VAL A 145 7.45 -7.10 -0.89
N ASP A 146 8.35 -6.53 -1.67
CA ASP A 146 8.08 -5.37 -2.51
C ASP A 146 8.62 -5.57 -3.93
N GLU A 147 7.77 -6.08 -4.84
CA GLU A 147 7.94 -6.25 -6.32
C GLU A 147 7.22 -7.53 -6.83
N GLU A 148 6.72 -8.37 -5.91
CA GLU A 148 6.08 -9.64 -6.23
C GLU A 148 4.70 -9.53 -6.86
N LYS A 149 4.42 -10.36 -7.86
CA LYS A 149 3.15 -10.31 -8.62
C LYS A 149 1.94 -10.80 -7.82
N SER A 150 2.14 -11.81 -6.97
CA SER A 150 1.06 -12.51 -6.28
C SER A 150 1.01 -12.14 -4.81
N ALA A 151 0.12 -11.22 -4.45
CA ALA A 151 -0.14 -10.87 -3.05
C ALA A 151 -0.59 -12.09 -2.22
N ALA A 152 -1.33 -13.02 -2.82
CA ALA A 152 -1.79 -14.23 -2.13
C ALA A 152 -0.63 -15.16 -1.76
N ASP A 153 0.35 -15.34 -2.66
CA ASP A 153 1.51 -16.19 -2.39
C ASP A 153 2.43 -15.57 -1.33
N VAL A 154 2.56 -14.24 -1.34
CA VAL A 154 3.28 -13.49 -0.30
C VAL A 154 2.60 -13.66 1.06
N GLU A 155 1.29 -13.43 1.15
CA GLU A 155 0.54 -13.59 2.42
C GLU A 155 0.67 -15.02 2.95
N ALA A 156 0.47 -16.01 2.07
CA ALA A 156 0.62 -17.42 2.43
C ALA A 156 2.05 -17.75 2.87
N GLY A 157 3.06 -17.15 2.25
CA GLY A 157 4.47 -17.32 2.60
C GLY A 157 4.80 -16.82 4.01
N PHE A 158 4.33 -15.63 4.37
CA PHE A 158 4.49 -15.10 5.73
C PHE A 158 3.69 -15.88 6.77
N LYS A 159 2.45 -16.26 6.46
CA LYS A 159 1.62 -17.09 7.34
C LYS A 159 2.27 -18.46 7.60
N ARG A 160 2.89 -19.09 6.60
CA ARG A 160 3.67 -20.33 6.78
C ARG A 160 4.90 -20.14 7.67
N GLY A 161 5.55 -18.96 7.60
CA GLY A 161 6.64 -18.57 8.48
C GLY A 161 6.22 -18.12 9.87
N ALA A 162 4.91 -18.12 10.17
CA ALA A 162 4.33 -17.58 11.40
C ALA A 162 4.63 -16.09 11.67
N GLN A 163 4.98 -15.34 10.62
CA GLN A 163 5.25 -13.91 10.73
C GLN A 163 3.95 -13.13 10.94
N LYS A 164 3.93 -12.21 11.90
CA LYS A 164 2.73 -11.44 12.28
C LYS A 164 2.70 -10.01 11.76
N GLN A 165 3.88 -9.44 11.54
CA GLN A 165 4.05 -8.06 11.10
C GLN A 165 4.70 -8.10 9.73
N PHE A 166 3.85 -8.18 8.70
CA PHE A 166 4.29 -8.23 7.33
C PHE A 166 3.50 -7.30 6.41
N THR A 167 4.16 -6.82 5.37
CA THR A 167 3.61 -5.86 4.40
C THR A 167 3.70 -6.40 2.98
N TYR A 168 2.96 -5.78 2.07
CA TYR A 168 3.04 -6.08 0.65
C TYR A 168 3.13 -4.80 -0.15
N ALA A 169 4.01 -4.79 -1.14
CA ALA A 169 4.00 -3.78 -2.16
C ALA A 169 4.38 -4.36 -3.51
N ASN A 170 4.00 -3.62 -4.53
CA ASN A 170 4.35 -3.91 -5.90
C ASN A 170 4.33 -2.61 -6.68
N GLY A 171 5.19 -2.56 -7.68
CA GLY A 171 5.37 -1.37 -8.48
C GLY A 171 5.90 -1.64 -9.86
N SER A 172 6.11 -0.54 -10.57
CA SER A 172 6.90 -0.48 -11.78
C SER A 172 7.67 0.82 -11.83
N ILE A 173 8.79 0.82 -12.55
CA ILE A 173 9.48 2.05 -12.91
C ILE A 173 8.55 2.91 -13.79
N VAL A 174 8.61 4.23 -13.61
CA VAL A 174 7.70 5.21 -14.24
C VAL A 174 7.63 5.10 -15.78
N THR A 175 8.66 4.52 -16.41
CA THR A 175 8.77 4.35 -17.86
C THR A 175 8.16 3.06 -18.42
N ILE A 176 7.77 2.11 -17.57
CA ILE A 176 7.24 0.80 -17.99
C ILE A 176 5.80 0.62 -17.52
N ILE A 177 4.92 0.22 -18.45
CA ILE A 177 3.56 -0.21 -18.10
C ILE A 177 3.61 -1.68 -17.69
N LYS A 178 3.49 -1.97 -16.39
CA LYS A 178 3.33 -3.33 -15.87
C LYS A 178 1.85 -3.70 -15.84
N PHE A 179 1.41 -4.47 -16.83
CA PHE A 179 0.05 -5.01 -16.87
C PHE A 179 -0.26 -5.83 -15.61
N GLY A 180 -1.44 -5.60 -15.02
CA GLY A 180 -1.90 -6.30 -13.82
C GLY A 180 -1.34 -5.77 -12.49
N LEU A 181 -0.52 -4.71 -12.49
CA LEU A 181 -0.01 -4.09 -11.26
C LEU A 181 -1.14 -3.52 -10.40
N PHE A 182 -2.09 -2.81 -10.99
CA PHE A 182 -3.24 -2.29 -10.25
C PHE A 182 -4.05 -3.41 -9.60
N LYS A 183 -4.25 -4.52 -10.33
CA LYS A 183 -4.92 -5.73 -9.83
C LYS A 183 -4.17 -6.42 -8.69
N SER A 184 -2.84 -6.39 -8.67
CA SER A 184 -2.08 -7.01 -7.56
C SER A 184 -2.24 -6.23 -6.26
N ILE A 185 -2.20 -4.90 -6.31
CA ILE A 185 -2.49 -4.03 -5.16
C ILE A 185 -3.94 -4.16 -4.70
N MET A 186 -4.89 -4.19 -5.63
CA MET A 186 -6.31 -4.42 -5.35
C MET A 186 -6.53 -5.77 -4.64
N ARG A 187 -5.88 -6.83 -5.11
CA ARG A 187 -5.91 -8.16 -4.45
C ARG A 187 -5.31 -8.12 -3.05
N ALA A 188 -4.21 -7.39 -2.84
CA ALA A 188 -3.61 -7.23 -1.51
C ALA A 188 -4.55 -6.53 -0.53
N LYS A 189 -5.28 -5.50 -0.98
CA LYS A 189 -6.32 -4.84 -0.18
C LYS A 189 -7.50 -5.75 0.13
N ALA A 190 -7.92 -6.59 -0.81
CA ALA A 190 -8.95 -7.61 -0.56
C ALA A 190 -8.50 -8.65 0.49
N LEU A 191 -7.25 -9.11 0.42
CA LEU A 191 -6.67 -10.01 1.42
C LEU A 191 -6.56 -9.33 2.79
N GLN A 192 -6.13 -8.07 2.84
CA GLN A 192 -6.09 -7.28 4.08
C GLN A 192 -7.48 -7.17 4.72
N ALA A 193 -8.53 -6.92 3.92
CA ALA A 193 -9.90 -6.85 4.40
C ALA A 193 -10.41 -8.19 4.95
N ARG A 194 -10.06 -9.31 4.31
CA ARG A 194 -10.47 -10.67 4.73
C ARG A 194 -9.71 -11.17 5.97
N SER A 195 -8.41 -10.94 6.01
CA SER A 195 -7.53 -11.42 7.09
C SER A 195 -7.59 -10.52 8.34
N GLY A 196 -8.11 -9.29 8.21
CA GLY A 196 -8.22 -8.34 9.31
C GLY A 196 -6.87 -8.10 10.01
N GLY A 197 -6.84 -8.29 11.33
CA GLY A 197 -5.62 -8.13 12.13
C GLY A 197 -4.48 -9.10 11.77
N ASP A 198 -4.76 -10.22 11.11
CA ASP A 198 -3.76 -11.23 10.72
C ASP A 198 -3.28 -11.07 9.26
N GLY A 199 -3.72 -10.00 8.58
CA GLY A 199 -3.34 -9.68 7.20
C GLY A 199 -2.15 -8.72 7.11
N PHE A 200 -1.94 -8.21 5.89
CA PHE A 200 -0.95 -7.17 5.61
C PHE A 200 -1.13 -5.95 6.52
N LYS A 201 -0.03 -5.49 7.14
CA LYS A 201 -0.02 -4.29 7.98
C LYS A 201 0.05 -3.00 7.17
N LEU A 202 0.71 -3.06 6.02
CA LEU A 202 0.76 -1.98 5.02
C LEU A 202 0.63 -2.61 3.63
N VAL A 203 -0.13 -1.94 2.77
CA VAL A 203 -0.18 -2.17 1.34
C VAL A 203 0.16 -0.86 0.63
N TYR A 204 1.25 -0.83 -0.13
CA TYR A 204 1.73 0.37 -0.82
C TYR A 204 2.21 0.05 -2.25
N THR A 205 2.56 1.08 -3.02
CA THR A 205 2.99 0.93 -4.41
C THR A 205 4.10 1.90 -4.80
N TRP A 206 4.78 1.63 -5.92
CA TRP A 206 5.89 2.41 -6.43
C TRP A 206 6.07 2.29 -7.95
N VAL A 207 6.94 3.06 -8.59
CA VAL A 207 7.14 4.48 -8.28
C VAL A 207 6.09 5.22 -9.08
N LEU A 208 5.27 6.05 -8.42
CA LEU A 208 4.26 6.84 -9.12
C LEU A 208 4.71 8.28 -9.28
N ALA A 209 4.45 8.86 -10.45
CA ALA A 209 4.82 10.24 -10.78
C ALA A 209 3.69 11.04 -11.43
N ARG A 210 2.56 10.41 -11.78
CA ARG A 210 1.47 11.03 -12.52
C ARG A 210 0.19 11.05 -11.70
N GLU A 211 -0.53 12.16 -11.78
CA GLU A 211 -1.77 12.40 -11.02
C GLU A 211 -2.79 11.28 -11.16
N LEU A 212 -3.15 10.92 -12.40
CA LEU A 212 -4.21 9.93 -12.65
C LEU A 212 -3.92 8.60 -11.94
N PRO A 213 -2.78 7.92 -12.16
CA PRO A 213 -2.41 6.74 -11.37
C PRO A 213 -2.42 6.96 -9.86
N ILE A 214 -1.85 8.07 -9.36
CA ILE A 214 -1.83 8.36 -7.92
C ILE A 214 -3.25 8.33 -7.34
N ARG A 215 -4.17 9.08 -7.95
CA ARG A 215 -5.57 9.13 -7.51
C ARG A 215 -6.22 7.74 -7.57
N SER A 216 -5.97 6.98 -8.65
CA SER A 216 -6.48 5.62 -8.81
C SER A 216 -6.09 4.69 -7.67
N TYR A 217 -4.83 4.76 -7.24
CA TYR A 217 -4.34 3.92 -6.15
C TYR A 217 -4.83 4.40 -4.78
N LEU A 218 -4.96 5.72 -4.58
CA LEU A 218 -5.58 6.27 -3.38
C LEU A 218 -7.05 5.84 -3.22
N ASP A 219 -7.80 5.70 -4.31
CA ASP A 219 -9.17 5.16 -4.27
C ASP A 219 -9.24 3.69 -3.79
N LEU A 220 -8.12 2.96 -3.80
CA LEU A 220 -8.02 1.61 -3.21
C LEU A 220 -7.71 1.63 -1.70
N HIS A 221 -7.65 2.81 -1.07
CA HIS A 221 -7.30 2.98 0.34
C HIS A 221 -5.92 2.41 0.71
N ILE A 222 -4.92 2.53 -0.18
CA ILE A 222 -3.54 2.10 0.12
C ILE A 222 -2.90 2.96 1.22
N ASP A 223 -1.84 2.43 1.84
CA ASP A 223 -1.19 3.02 3.00
C ASP A 223 -0.01 3.94 2.65
N GLY A 224 0.54 3.83 1.45
CA GLY A 224 1.62 4.71 1.01
C GLY A 224 1.98 4.59 -0.46
N ILE A 225 2.80 5.52 -0.93
CA ILE A 225 3.34 5.52 -2.30
C ILE A 225 4.81 5.90 -2.22
N ILE A 226 5.68 5.13 -2.90
CA ILE A 226 7.06 5.55 -3.17
C ILE A 226 7.05 6.50 -4.38
N VAL A 227 7.68 7.65 -4.22
CA VAL A 227 7.76 8.71 -5.23
C VAL A 227 9.15 9.31 -5.30
N ASP A 228 9.51 9.87 -6.46
CA ASP A 228 10.69 10.73 -6.60
C ASP A 228 10.45 12.10 -5.95
N VAL A 229 11.52 12.81 -5.58
CA VAL A 229 11.46 14.07 -4.82
C VAL A 229 10.60 15.14 -5.49
N GLY A 230 10.62 15.22 -6.83
CA GLY A 230 9.83 16.18 -7.60
C GLY A 230 8.31 15.94 -7.55
N THR A 231 7.88 14.72 -7.22
CA THR A 231 6.48 14.33 -7.13
C THR A 231 5.91 14.61 -5.72
N VAL A 232 6.75 14.71 -4.69
CA VAL A 232 6.31 14.89 -3.30
C VAL A 232 5.33 16.07 -3.12
N PRO A 233 5.62 17.31 -3.61
CA PRO A 233 4.70 18.42 -3.44
C PRO A 233 3.36 18.20 -4.13
N HIS A 234 3.37 17.56 -5.29
CA HIS A 234 2.16 17.27 -6.05
C HIS A 234 1.30 16.20 -5.37
N LEU A 235 1.91 15.16 -4.79
CA LEU A 235 1.19 14.18 -3.99
C LEU A 235 0.57 14.82 -2.74
N LEU A 236 1.25 15.77 -2.10
CA LEU A 236 0.69 16.55 -1.00
C LEU A 236 -0.52 17.39 -1.43
N GLU A 237 -0.50 18.00 -2.61
CA GLU A 237 -1.66 18.71 -3.18
C GLU A 237 -2.85 17.74 -3.34
N ILE A 238 -2.64 16.58 -3.98
CA ILE A 238 -3.68 15.57 -4.18
C ILE A 238 -4.30 15.12 -2.84
N LEU A 239 -3.47 14.84 -1.83
CA LEU A 239 -3.94 14.41 -0.50
C LEU A 239 -4.75 15.50 0.24
N ASN A 240 -4.60 16.78 -0.14
CA ASN A 240 -5.33 17.90 0.46
C ASN A 240 -6.57 18.34 -0.35
N ASP A 241 -6.84 17.72 -1.49
CA ASP A 241 -8.06 17.99 -2.26
C ASP A 241 -9.31 17.44 -1.56
N GLU A 242 -10.49 17.97 -1.93
CA GLU A 242 -11.79 17.66 -1.32
C GLU A 242 -12.08 16.16 -1.22
N HIS A 243 -11.63 15.36 -2.20
CA HIS A 243 -11.87 13.92 -2.25
C HIS A 243 -11.00 13.13 -1.25
N PHE A 244 -9.72 13.47 -1.08
CA PHE A 244 -8.77 12.69 -0.27
C PHE A 244 -8.49 13.29 1.12
N LEU A 245 -8.67 14.59 1.29
CA LEU A 245 -8.52 15.27 2.57
C LEU A 245 -9.35 14.63 3.70
N PRO A 246 -10.62 14.20 3.53
CA PRO A 246 -11.36 13.54 4.61
C PRO A 246 -10.90 12.11 4.88
N VAL A 247 -10.17 11.48 3.97
CA VAL A 247 -9.73 10.08 4.04
C VAL A 247 -8.34 9.97 4.67
N TYR A 248 -7.40 10.81 4.25
CA TYR A 248 -5.98 10.65 4.54
C TYR A 248 -5.40 11.74 5.43
N GLU A 249 -4.43 11.35 6.25
CA GLU A 249 -3.50 12.25 6.92
C GLU A 249 -2.11 11.62 6.95
N LEU A 250 -1.06 12.43 6.90
CA LEU A 250 0.30 11.90 6.95
C LEU A 250 0.55 11.21 8.31
N ALA A 251 1.12 10.01 8.25
CA ALA A 251 1.70 9.36 9.42
C ALA A 251 2.80 10.24 10.04
N ARG A 252 2.95 10.15 11.36
CA ARG A 252 3.99 10.90 12.10
C ARG A 252 4.81 9.96 12.96
N ASN A 253 6.00 10.40 13.32
CA ASN A 253 6.81 9.76 14.34
C ASN A 253 5.97 9.47 15.61
N GLY A 254 6.05 8.24 16.11
CA GLY A 254 5.27 7.75 17.24
C GLY A 254 4.00 6.96 16.84
N TYR A 255 3.60 7.01 15.57
CA TYR A 255 2.55 6.13 15.05
C TYR A 255 3.16 4.81 14.59
N ASN A 256 2.82 3.72 15.27
CA ASN A 256 3.22 2.36 14.88
C ASN A 256 2.14 1.73 13.96
N PRO A 257 2.38 1.59 12.64
CA PRO A 257 1.41 0.98 11.73
C PRO A 257 1.22 -0.52 11.99
N PHE A 258 2.21 -1.21 12.55
CA PHE A 258 2.22 -2.66 12.68
C PHE A 258 1.45 -3.17 13.91
N ALA A 259 1.09 -2.27 14.82
CA ALA A 259 0.25 -2.54 15.99
C ALA A 259 -1.23 -2.21 15.76
N GLN A 260 -1.59 -1.62 14.61
CA GLN A 260 -2.96 -1.22 14.35
C GLN A 260 -3.80 -2.41 13.89
N THR A 261 -5.08 -2.38 14.27
CA THR A 261 -6.09 -3.24 13.64
C THR A 261 -6.71 -2.43 12.49
N PRO A 262 -6.82 -3.00 11.27
CA PRO A 262 -7.52 -2.34 10.19
C PRO A 262 -8.94 -1.96 10.60
N PRO A 263 -9.47 -0.81 10.17
CA PRO A 263 -10.87 -0.48 10.39
C PRO A 263 -11.77 -1.55 9.74
N PRO A 264 -12.99 -1.77 10.24
CA PRO A 264 -13.96 -2.60 9.55
C PRO A 264 -14.18 -2.09 8.11
N THR A 265 -14.18 -3.02 7.18
CA THR A 265 -14.29 -2.73 5.74
C THR A 265 -15.36 -3.63 5.13
N TYR A 266 -16.10 -3.09 4.18
CA TYR A 266 -17.00 -3.84 3.31
C TYR A 266 -16.27 -4.16 2.01
N LEU A 267 -15.92 -5.43 1.81
CA LEU A 267 -15.24 -5.91 0.62
C LEU A 267 -16.26 -6.38 -0.41
N LEU A 268 -16.27 -5.72 -1.57
CA LEU A 268 -16.97 -6.19 -2.75
C LEU A 268 -16.04 -7.08 -3.58
N THR A 269 -16.50 -8.29 -3.92
CA THR A 269 -15.94 -9.07 -5.03
C THR A 269 -16.87 -8.91 -6.22
N ILE A 270 -16.36 -8.30 -7.28
CA ILE A 270 -17.11 -7.87 -8.45
C ILE A 270 -16.80 -8.84 -9.58
N LYS A 271 -17.81 -9.59 -10.03
CA LYS A 271 -17.68 -10.51 -11.15
C LYS A 271 -18.33 -9.93 -12.39
N THR A 272 -17.52 -9.67 -13.42
CA THR A 272 -18.01 -9.31 -14.74
C THR A 272 -18.32 -10.58 -15.53
N ARG A 273 -19.42 -10.59 -16.26
CA ARG A 273 -19.83 -11.78 -17.01
C ARG A 273 -18.81 -12.12 -18.10
N ASP A 274 -18.57 -13.41 -18.32
CA ASP A 274 -17.82 -13.88 -19.48
C ASP A 274 -18.72 -13.91 -20.72
N ALA A 275 -18.97 -12.72 -21.27
CA ALA A 275 -19.71 -12.53 -22.51
C ALA A 275 -19.07 -11.40 -23.33
N ASN A 276 -19.20 -11.47 -24.65
CA ASN A 276 -18.61 -10.48 -25.55
C ASN A 276 -19.04 -9.06 -25.16
N PHE A 277 -18.05 -8.18 -25.00
CA PHE A 277 -18.25 -6.77 -24.64
C PHE A 277 -18.90 -6.53 -23.28
N ALA A 278 -18.85 -7.52 -22.37
CA ALA A 278 -19.40 -7.39 -21.02
C ALA A 278 -18.64 -6.39 -20.13
N GLY A 279 -17.40 -6.06 -20.47
CA GLY A 279 -16.55 -5.14 -19.72
C GLY A 279 -16.90 -3.68 -19.91
N THR A 280 -16.30 -2.81 -19.10
CA THR A 280 -16.54 -1.37 -19.14
C THR A 280 -15.27 -0.54 -18.95
N ASP A 281 -15.22 0.62 -19.62
CA ASP A 281 -14.10 1.57 -19.53
C ASP A 281 -14.52 2.85 -18.78
N VAL A 282 -15.69 2.88 -18.15
CA VAL A 282 -16.19 4.07 -17.45
C VAL A 282 -16.16 3.88 -15.94
N PRO A 283 -16.05 4.96 -15.16
CA PRO A 283 -16.20 4.87 -13.72
C PRO A 283 -17.58 4.35 -13.32
N VAL A 284 -17.60 3.42 -12.37
CA VAL A 284 -18.82 2.88 -11.78
C VAL A 284 -18.86 3.28 -10.31
N ARG A 285 -19.93 3.96 -9.91
CA ARG A 285 -20.23 4.24 -8.52
C ARG A 285 -20.94 3.05 -7.89
N PHE A 286 -20.52 2.69 -6.69
CA PHE A 286 -21.12 1.68 -5.84
C PHE A 286 -21.67 2.38 -4.59
N THR A 287 -22.97 2.25 -4.34
CA THR A 287 -23.66 2.82 -3.17
C THR A 287 -24.24 1.67 -2.35
N LEU A 288 -23.67 1.44 -1.17
CA LEU A 288 -24.10 0.41 -0.23
C LEU A 288 -25.01 1.05 0.83
N GLN A 289 -26.29 0.68 0.82
CA GLN A 289 -27.29 1.16 1.77
C GLN A 289 -27.44 0.13 2.90
N GLY A 290 -27.23 0.58 4.13
CA GLY A 290 -27.53 -0.17 5.35
C GLY A 290 -28.65 0.49 6.17
N ALA A 291 -29.08 -0.17 7.24
CA ALA A 291 -30.11 0.32 8.14
C ALA A 291 -29.69 1.55 8.98
N ALA A 292 -28.39 1.74 9.19
CA ALA A 292 -27.82 2.82 10.00
C ALA A 292 -27.00 3.83 9.20
N GLY A 293 -26.81 3.65 7.89
CA GLY A 293 -26.01 4.55 7.07
C GLY A 293 -25.88 4.14 5.61
N VAL A 294 -25.06 4.92 4.89
CA VAL A 294 -24.74 4.71 3.46
C VAL A 294 -23.24 4.85 3.29
N LEU A 295 -22.64 3.93 2.53
CA LEU A 295 -21.26 4.05 2.05
C LEU A 295 -21.25 4.14 0.53
N GLU A 296 -20.37 4.98 0.00
CA GLU A 296 -20.22 5.18 -1.44
C GLU A 296 -18.74 5.14 -1.82
N THR A 297 -18.46 4.57 -3.00
CA THR A 297 -17.13 4.60 -3.61
C THR A 297 -17.26 4.54 -5.14
N ILE A 298 -16.18 4.86 -5.84
CA ILE A 298 -16.10 4.80 -7.30
C ILE A 298 -14.92 3.92 -7.68
N LEU A 299 -15.17 2.94 -8.55
CA LEU A 299 -14.10 2.23 -9.26
C LEU A 299 -14.05 2.76 -10.68
N ASP A 300 -13.00 3.50 -11.00
CA ASP A 300 -12.70 3.90 -12.37
C ASP A 300 -11.97 2.77 -13.10
N ALA A 301 -12.62 2.21 -14.13
CA ALA A 301 -12.07 1.12 -14.93
C ALA A 301 -11.08 1.58 -16.00
N ASN A 302 -11.12 2.86 -16.36
CA ASN A 302 -10.44 3.38 -17.53
C ASN A 302 -8.92 3.19 -17.45
N PHE A 303 -8.35 2.49 -18.43
CA PHE A 303 -6.92 2.15 -18.52
C PHE A 303 -6.37 1.32 -17.33
N ARG A 304 -7.23 0.74 -16.49
CA ARG A 304 -6.81 -0.06 -15.32
C ARG A 304 -6.93 -1.56 -15.58
N GLY A 305 -7.64 -1.94 -16.64
CA GLY A 305 -7.89 -3.33 -17.02
C GLY A 305 -8.64 -4.09 -15.95
N VAL A 306 -9.60 -3.43 -15.30
CA VAL A 306 -10.53 -3.98 -14.30
C VAL A 306 -11.94 -3.90 -14.86
N MET A 307 -12.83 -4.74 -14.36
CA MET A 307 -14.19 -4.91 -14.86
C MET A 307 -14.22 -5.25 -16.37
N GLU A 308 -13.25 -6.06 -16.83
CA GLU A 308 -13.24 -6.60 -18.20
C GLU A 308 -14.05 -7.89 -18.31
N GLN A 309 -14.29 -8.35 -19.54
CA GLN A 309 -15.00 -9.61 -19.79
C GLN A 309 -14.40 -10.78 -18.98
N GLY A 310 -15.25 -11.44 -18.18
CA GLY A 310 -14.88 -12.61 -17.39
C GLY A 310 -13.99 -12.33 -16.18
N ASP A 311 -13.69 -11.06 -15.88
CA ASP A 311 -12.84 -10.70 -14.75
C ASP A 311 -13.56 -10.82 -13.40
N GLU A 312 -12.74 -11.05 -12.38
CA GLU A 312 -13.07 -10.85 -10.98
C GLU A 312 -12.15 -9.75 -10.39
N ASP A 313 -12.77 -8.70 -9.88
CA ASP A 313 -12.11 -7.53 -9.29
C ASP A 313 -12.60 -7.28 -7.87
N TYR A 314 -11.89 -6.44 -7.11
CA TYR A 314 -12.19 -6.17 -5.72
C TYR A 314 -12.28 -4.68 -5.42
N LEU A 315 -13.16 -4.31 -4.51
CA LEU A 315 -13.30 -2.94 -4.06
C LEU A 315 -13.62 -2.90 -2.57
N THR A 316 -12.97 -2.01 -1.85
CA THR A 316 -13.20 -1.83 -0.41
C THR A 316 -13.96 -0.54 -0.16
N LEU A 317 -14.99 -0.61 0.68
CA LEU A 317 -15.64 0.55 1.26
C LEU A 317 -15.26 0.61 2.74
N GLU A 318 -14.46 1.62 3.10
CA GLU A 318 -14.09 1.89 4.49
C GLU A 318 -15.15 2.81 5.10
N GLY A 319 -15.61 2.46 6.29
CA GLY A 319 -16.85 3.03 6.82
C GLY A 319 -17.10 2.64 8.28
N GLU A 320 -17.96 3.40 8.95
CA GLU A 320 -18.57 2.92 10.21
C GLU A 320 -19.56 1.79 9.88
N ASP A 321 -19.97 1.04 10.90
CA ASP A 321 -20.99 0.01 10.76
C ASP A 321 -22.32 0.63 10.32
N ILE A 322 -22.72 0.36 9.07
CA ILE A 322 -23.98 0.83 8.49
C ILE A 322 -25.17 -0.09 8.81
N GLY A 323 -24.98 -1.07 9.70
CA GLY A 323 -26.00 -2.02 10.13
C GLY A 323 -26.37 -3.03 9.04
N GLY A 324 -27.55 -3.64 9.18
CA GLY A 324 -28.05 -4.64 8.22
C GLY A 324 -28.14 -4.07 6.81
N ILE A 325 -27.54 -4.76 5.84
CA ILE A 325 -27.47 -4.32 4.45
C ILE A 325 -28.84 -4.45 3.79
N ILE A 326 -29.33 -3.34 3.24
CA ILE A 326 -30.62 -3.23 2.56
C ILE A 326 -30.45 -3.45 1.06
N SER A 327 -29.48 -2.78 0.44
CA SER A 327 -29.27 -2.86 -1.00
C SER A 327 -27.88 -2.38 -1.44
N LEU A 328 -27.46 -2.85 -2.60
CA LEU A 328 -26.35 -2.30 -3.38
C LEU A 328 -26.90 -1.64 -4.64
N THR A 329 -26.49 -0.41 -4.91
CA THR A 329 -26.78 0.29 -6.17
C THR A 329 -25.49 0.49 -6.95
N ILE A 330 -25.50 0.15 -8.24
CA ILE A 330 -24.42 0.41 -9.18
C ILE A 330 -24.87 1.46 -10.21
N ALA A 331 -23.99 2.43 -10.51
CA ALA A 331 -24.29 3.50 -11.44
C ALA A 331 -23.07 3.85 -12.29
N ALA A 332 -23.18 3.75 -13.62
CA ALA A 332 -22.14 4.21 -14.54
C ALA A 332 -22.06 5.74 -14.50
N GLN A 333 -20.84 6.29 -14.49
CA GLN A 333 -20.56 7.71 -14.44
C GLN A 333 -19.74 8.17 -15.65
N GLY A 334 -19.94 9.43 -16.04
CA GLY A 334 -19.13 10.08 -17.07
C GLY A 334 -19.48 9.69 -18.51
N SER A 335 -18.52 9.92 -19.40
CA SER A 335 -18.62 9.65 -20.83
C SER A 335 -17.39 8.85 -21.28
N GLY A 336 -17.59 7.73 -21.98
CA GLY A 336 -16.51 6.87 -22.47
C GLY A 336 -16.96 6.03 -23.66
N LEU A 337 -16.03 5.27 -24.26
CA LEU A 337 -16.28 4.48 -25.47
C LEU A 337 -17.19 3.26 -25.22
N ASN A 338 -17.08 2.65 -24.02
CA ASN A 338 -17.87 1.49 -23.61
C ASN A 338 -18.55 1.72 -22.24
N PRO A 339 -19.64 2.53 -22.19
CA PRO A 339 -20.33 2.84 -20.94
C PRO A 339 -21.27 1.73 -20.44
N GLY A 340 -21.49 0.70 -21.26
CA GLY A 340 -22.24 -0.48 -20.85
C GLY A 340 -21.37 -1.41 -20.02
N TRP A 341 -21.95 -2.03 -19.01
CA TRP A 341 -21.30 -3.08 -18.23
C TRP A 341 -22.30 -4.21 -17.98
N LEU A 342 -21.87 -5.47 -18.12
CA LEU A 342 -22.69 -6.63 -17.82
C LEU A 342 -22.15 -7.37 -16.59
N PRO A 343 -22.58 -6.97 -15.38
CA PRO A 343 -22.24 -7.69 -14.17
C PRO A 343 -22.86 -9.09 -14.16
N GLU A 344 -22.15 -10.05 -13.57
CA GLU A 344 -22.70 -11.36 -13.25
C GLU A 344 -23.21 -11.38 -11.80
N SER A 345 -22.34 -11.06 -10.86
CA SER A 345 -22.67 -11.01 -9.44
C SER A 345 -21.71 -10.07 -8.72
N ILE A 346 -22.16 -9.55 -7.58
CA ILE A 346 -21.29 -8.88 -6.61
C ILE A 346 -21.52 -9.57 -5.27
N SER A 347 -20.46 -10.09 -4.65
CA SER A 347 -20.53 -10.56 -3.26
C SER A 347 -19.99 -9.47 -2.33
N LEU A 348 -20.55 -9.42 -1.13
CA LEU A 348 -20.16 -8.52 -0.07
C LEU A 348 -19.72 -9.32 1.16
N GLU A 349 -18.49 -9.08 1.60
CA GLU A 349 -17.89 -9.68 2.79
C GLU A 349 -17.50 -8.57 3.78
N SER A 350 -17.69 -8.81 5.08
CA SER A 350 -17.19 -7.94 6.14
C SER A 350 -17.19 -8.69 7.47
N SER A 351 -16.28 -8.34 8.38
CA SER A 351 -16.30 -8.80 9.76
C SER A 351 -17.52 -8.31 10.55
N LEU A 352 -18.22 -7.30 10.03
CA LEU A 352 -19.47 -6.78 10.60
C LEU A 352 -20.71 -7.58 10.19
N LEU A 353 -20.58 -8.49 9.21
CA LEU A 353 -21.69 -9.29 8.70
C LEU A 353 -21.59 -10.73 9.21
N PRO A 354 -22.72 -11.37 9.53
CA PRO A 354 -22.72 -12.76 10.01
C PRO A 354 -22.34 -13.77 8.91
N ALA A 355 -22.55 -13.40 7.65
CA ALA A 355 -22.22 -14.20 6.48
C ALA A 355 -22.05 -13.27 5.26
N PRO A 356 -21.35 -13.73 4.20
CA PRO A 356 -21.32 -13.01 2.93
C PRO A 356 -22.72 -12.85 2.33
N LEU A 357 -22.96 -11.71 1.68
CA LEU A 357 -24.19 -11.40 0.96
C LEU A 357 -23.92 -11.40 -0.54
N ILE A 358 -24.90 -11.76 -1.36
CA ILE A 358 -24.73 -11.83 -2.82
C ILE A 358 -25.81 -11.01 -3.52
N PHE A 359 -25.38 -10.19 -4.49
CA PHE A 359 -26.23 -9.43 -5.39
C PHE A 359 -26.13 -10.04 -6.79
N GLN A 360 -27.22 -10.66 -7.25
CA GLN A 360 -27.27 -11.35 -8.54
C GLN A 360 -27.82 -10.44 -9.64
N TYR A 361 -27.23 -10.54 -10.83
CA TYR A 361 -27.65 -9.79 -12.02
C TYR A 361 -28.10 -10.75 -13.12
N GLY A 362 -29.19 -10.38 -13.80
CA GLY A 362 -29.76 -11.18 -14.89
C GLY A 362 -28.79 -11.32 -16.08
N PRO A 363 -28.96 -12.35 -16.92
CA PRO A 363 -28.06 -12.62 -18.06
C PRO A 363 -27.99 -11.47 -19.08
N ASP A 364 -29.04 -10.65 -19.17
CA ASP A 364 -29.14 -9.50 -20.09
C ASP A 364 -29.32 -8.16 -19.33
N GLU A 365 -28.96 -8.12 -18.04
CA GLU A 365 -29.14 -6.93 -17.19
C GLU A 365 -27.93 -6.00 -17.28
N TRP A 366 -27.84 -5.28 -18.40
CA TRP A 366 -26.78 -4.30 -18.65
C TRP A 366 -26.95 -3.04 -17.80
N LEU A 367 -25.89 -2.67 -17.07
CA LEU A 367 -25.75 -1.32 -16.53
C LEU A 367 -25.57 -0.35 -17.70
N LYS A 368 -26.38 0.71 -17.72
CA LYS A 368 -26.34 1.76 -18.76
C LYS A 368 -26.19 3.13 -18.11
N LEU A 369 -25.52 4.04 -18.81
CA LEU A 369 -25.37 5.42 -18.36
C LEU A 369 -26.75 6.05 -18.07
N GLY A 370 -26.88 6.67 -16.90
CA GLY A 370 -28.14 7.28 -16.44
C GLY A 370 -29.21 6.30 -15.94
N HIS A 371 -28.93 4.99 -15.94
CA HIS A 371 -29.85 3.95 -15.50
C HIS A 371 -29.20 3.08 -14.39
N PRO A 372 -29.19 3.56 -13.13
CA PRO A 372 -28.63 2.78 -12.02
C PRO A 372 -29.42 1.50 -11.79
N ILE A 373 -28.73 0.44 -11.33
CA ILE A 373 -29.34 -0.84 -10.95
C ILE A 373 -29.20 -1.00 -9.44
N THR A 374 -30.32 -1.26 -8.76
CA THR A 374 -30.36 -1.54 -7.31
C THR A 374 -30.76 -2.98 -7.08
N LYS A 375 -29.99 -3.70 -6.25
CA LYS A 375 -30.23 -5.09 -5.86
C LYS A 375 -30.34 -5.20 -4.34
N THR A 376 -31.29 -6.00 -3.88
CA THR A 376 -31.32 -6.50 -2.50
C THR A 376 -30.46 -7.77 -2.42
N PRO A 377 -29.75 -8.00 -1.31
CA PRO A 377 -28.94 -9.20 -1.15
C PRO A 377 -29.84 -10.45 -1.03
N THR A 378 -29.39 -11.58 -1.57
CA THR A 378 -30.02 -12.90 -1.40
C THR A 378 -29.33 -13.73 -0.34
#